data_AF-A0A9D5K8F1-F1
#
_entry.id   AF-A0A9D5K8F1-F1
#
_cell.length_a   1.000
_cell.length_b   1.000
_cell.length_c   1.000
_cell.angle_alpha   90.00
_cell.angle_beta   90.00
_cell.angle_gamma   90.00
#
_symmetry.space_group_name_H-M   'P 1'
#
loop_
_entity.id
_entity.type
_entity.pdbx_description
1 polymer ?
#
loop_
_entity_poly.entity_id
_entity_poly.type
_entity_poly.pdbx_seq_one_letter_code
_entity_poly.pdbx_strand_id
1 'polypeptide(L)'
;MKSSKTGRSTSAAEVTNITIHGIWLLLEDREYFLPFRDFPWFRNATIAQIQNIQVMHGAHLHWPDLDVDLSRDMLENSESYPLVWKEG
;
A
#
# COMPACT_ATOMS: atom_id res chain seq x y z
N MET A 1 7.17 23.70 13.37
CA MET A 1 5.98 23.71 12.50
C MET A 1 5.10 22.54 12.91
N LYS A 2 3.78 22.77 12.98
CA LYS A 2 2.80 21.90 13.65
C LYS A 2 2.55 20.64 12.81
N SER A 3 2.91 19.47 13.34
CA SER A 3 2.38 18.20 12.85
C SER A 3 1.00 18.03 13.46
N SER A 4 -0.03 18.37 12.70
CA SER A 4 -1.42 18.21 13.09
C SER A 4 -2.16 17.55 11.94
N LYS A 5 -2.08 16.22 11.89
CA LYS A 5 -3.16 15.39 11.38
C LYS A 5 -3.39 14.26 12.38
N THR A 6 -4.28 14.56 13.32
CA THR A 6 -4.97 13.58 14.16
C THR A 6 -5.81 12.67 13.26
N GLY A 7 -5.31 11.47 12.96
CA GLY A 7 -6.08 10.39 12.34
C GLY A 7 -6.78 9.61 13.44
N ARG A 8 -8.06 9.90 13.65
CA ARG A 8 -8.94 9.23 14.60
C ARG A 8 -9.00 7.73 14.24
N SER A 9 -8.71 6.85 15.19
CA SER A 9 -8.74 5.39 15.07
C SER A 9 -10.00 4.88 14.36
N THR A 10 -9.91 4.68 13.05
CA THR A 10 -10.89 3.96 12.23
C THR A 10 -10.07 3.25 11.16
N SER A 11 -9.64 2.01 11.44
CA SER A 11 -9.02 1.08 10.46
C SER A 11 -8.02 1.73 9.49
N ALA A 12 -7.08 2.53 9.99
CA ALA A 12 -6.17 3.33 9.16
C ALA A 12 -5.08 2.43 8.57
N ALA A 13 -4.96 2.42 7.25
CA ALA A 13 -3.82 1.81 6.58
C ALA A 13 -2.59 2.71 6.76
N GLU A 14 -1.46 2.14 7.14
CA GLU A 14 -0.22 2.88 7.39
C GLU A 14 0.98 2.16 6.77
N VAL A 15 1.88 2.91 6.17
CA VAL A 15 3.18 2.37 5.72
C VAL A 15 4.15 2.36 6.90
N THR A 16 4.47 1.18 7.41
CA THR A 16 5.33 1.01 8.58
C THR A 16 6.80 1.03 8.22
N ASN A 17 7.17 0.54 7.04
CA ASN A 17 8.56 0.50 6.61
C ASN A 17 8.70 0.45 5.07
N ILE A 18 9.82 0.97 4.56
CA ILE A 18 10.16 0.91 3.13
C ILE A 18 11.58 0.35 3.00
N THR A 19 11.72 -0.70 2.20
CA THR A 19 12.98 -1.40 1.98
C THR A 19 13.36 -1.36 0.50
N ILE A 20 14.57 -1.78 0.15
CA ILE A 20 14.99 -1.93 -1.25
C ILE A 20 14.18 -3.00 -2.02
N HIS A 21 13.47 -3.87 -1.32
CA HIS A 21 12.72 -4.97 -1.90
C HIS A 21 11.22 -4.69 -2.01
N GLY A 22 10.69 -3.73 -1.24
CA GLY A 22 9.26 -3.51 -1.14
C GLY A 22 8.87 -2.67 0.08
N ILE A 23 7.56 -2.55 0.28
CA ILE A 23 6.94 -1.73 1.32
C ILE A 23 6.22 -2.64 2.32
N TRP A 24 6.26 -2.27 3.60
CA TRP A 24 5.43 -2.84 4.65
C TRP A 24 4.23 -1.93 4.91
N LEU A 25 3.04 -2.52 4.86
CA LEU A 25 1.77 -1.85 5.06
C LEU A 25 1.02 -2.51 6.22
N LEU A 26 0.69 -1.75 7.25
CA LEU A 26 -0.21 -2.14 8.32
C LEU A 26 -1.64 -1.77 7.93
N LEU A 27 -2.55 -2.74 7.88
CA LEU A 27 -3.98 -2.55 7.63
C LEU A 27 -4.77 -3.38 8.64
N GLU A 28 -5.62 -2.72 9.43
CA GLU A 28 -6.46 -3.36 10.47
C GLU A 28 -5.67 -4.33 11.37
N ASP A 29 -4.55 -3.85 11.92
CA ASP A 29 -3.65 -4.60 12.81
C ASP A 29 -2.92 -5.79 12.16
N ARG A 30 -2.91 -5.89 10.83
CA ARG A 30 -2.13 -6.88 10.08
C ARG A 30 -1.11 -6.21 9.18
N GLU A 31 0.12 -6.72 9.19
CA GLU A 31 1.16 -6.27 8.28
C GLU A 31 1.16 -7.08 6.99
N TYR A 32 1.22 -6.38 5.88
CA TYR A 32 1.29 -6.90 4.52
C TYR A 32 2.58 -6.41 3.87
N PHE A 33 3.31 -7.32 3.24
CA PHE A 33 4.50 -6.96 2.48
C PHE A 33 4.16 -6.82 0.99
N LEU A 34 4.47 -5.65 0.44
CA LEU A 34 4.29 -5.28 -0.96
C LEU A 34 5.65 -5.29 -1.68
N PRO A 35 6.09 -6.43 -2.23
CA PRO A 35 7.35 -6.50 -2.97
C PRO A 35 7.31 -5.67 -4.26
N PHE A 36 8.37 -4.91 -4.54
CA PHE A 36 8.53 -4.14 -5.80
C PHE A 36 8.64 -5.00 -7.06
N ARG A 37 8.70 -6.32 -6.93
CA ARG A 37 8.60 -7.24 -8.07
C ARG A 37 7.15 -7.34 -8.56
N ASP A 38 6.19 -7.36 -7.63
CA ASP A 38 4.77 -7.57 -7.91
C ASP A 38 4.04 -6.22 -7.98
N PHE A 39 4.55 -5.21 -7.27
CA PHE A 39 4.05 -3.84 -7.25
C PHE A 39 5.13 -2.84 -7.72
N PRO A 40 5.52 -2.88 -9.02
CA PRO A 40 6.65 -2.10 -9.53
C PRO A 40 6.42 -0.58 -9.49
N TRP A 41 5.16 -0.14 -9.42
CA TRP A 41 4.75 1.27 -9.40
C TRP A 41 5.36 2.02 -8.20
N PHE A 42 5.56 1.31 -7.08
CA PHE A 42 6.16 1.88 -5.89
C PHE A 42 7.69 2.03 -5.97
N ARG A 43 8.36 1.38 -6.93
CA ARG A 43 9.84 1.36 -7.02
C ARG A 43 10.43 2.76 -7.23
N ASN A 44 9.72 3.62 -7.97
CA ASN A 44 10.13 4.98 -8.28
C ASN A 44 9.29 6.04 -7.55
N ALA A 45 8.41 5.62 -6.64
CA ALA A 45 7.57 6.52 -5.88
C ALA A 45 8.37 7.18 -4.76
N THR A 46 8.09 8.45 -4.50
CA THR A 46 8.66 9.14 -3.34
C THR A 46 8.00 8.67 -2.04
N ILE A 47 8.70 8.82 -0.92
CA ILE A 47 8.15 8.50 0.41
C ILE A 47 6.84 9.26 0.66
N ALA A 48 6.76 10.52 0.23
CA ALA A 48 5.55 11.32 0.38
C ALA A 48 4.35 10.73 -0.38
N GLN A 49 4.57 10.27 -1.61
CA GLN A 49 3.53 9.61 -2.40
C GLN A 49 3.12 8.28 -1.77
N ILE A 50 4.10 7.46 -1.34
CA ILE A 50 3.85 6.16 -0.70
C ILE A 50 3.06 6.33 0.61
N GLN A 51 3.30 7.40 1.38
CA GLN A 51 2.58 7.67 2.61
C GLN A 51 1.20 8.30 2.39
N ASN A 52 0.91 8.82 1.19
CA ASN A 52 -0.38 9.43 0.87
C ASN A 52 -1.42 8.36 0.53
N ILE A 53 -1.73 7.49 1.49
CA ILE A 53 -2.76 6.45 1.35
C ILE A 53 -4.12 7.02 1.72
N GLN A 54 -5.11 6.72 0.88
CA GLN A 54 -6.52 6.94 1.17
C GLN A 54 -7.21 5.59 1.33
N VAL A 55 -7.76 5.34 2.52
CA VAL A 55 -8.60 4.17 2.76
C VAL A 55 -10.03 4.52 2.37
N MET A 56 -10.55 3.81 1.38
CA MET A 56 -11.92 3.89 0.92
C MET A 56 -12.78 2.82 1.62
N HIS A 57 -14.10 2.99 1.56
CA HIS A 57 -15.05 2.06 2.17
C HIS A 57 -14.79 0.61 1.73
N GLY A 58 -14.73 -0.31 2.68
CA GLY A 58 -14.50 -1.74 2.39
C GLY A 58 -13.04 -2.19 2.34
N ALA A 59 -12.11 -1.45 2.96
CA ALA A 59 -10.67 -1.76 2.99
C ALA A 59 -10.00 -1.73 1.60
N HIS A 60 -10.51 -0.86 0.72
CA HIS A 60 -9.82 -0.48 -0.50
C HIS A 60 -8.81 0.62 -0.19
N LEU A 61 -7.60 0.48 -0.72
CA LEU A 61 -6.48 1.38 -0.55
C LEU A 61 -6.24 2.10 -1.87
N HIS A 62 -6.11 3.41 -1.81
CA HIS A 62 -5.85 4.21 -2.99
C HIS A 62 -4.69 5.16 -2.74
N TRP A 63 -3.69 5.12 -3.62
CA TRP A 63 -2.60 6.07 -3.70
C TRP A 63 -2.88 7.04 -4.86
N PRO A 64 -3.52 8.20 -4.58
CA PRO A 64 -3.91 9.15 -5.62
C PRO A 64 -2.72 9.72 -6.40
N ASP A 65 -1.56 9.89 -5.77
CA ASP A 65 -0.38 10.43 -6.43
C ASP A 65 0.33 9.43 -7.36
N LEU A 66 0.01 8.13 -7.21
CA LEU A 66 0.58 7.04 -8.00
C LEU A 66 -0.44 6.45 -8.98
N ASP A 67 -1.71 6.87 -8.87
CA ASP A 67 -2.85 6.29 -9.58
C ASP A 67 -2.92 4.75 -9.39
N VAL A 68 -2.73 4.33 -8.14
CA VAL A 68 -2.69 2.93 -7.74
C VAL A 68 -3.84 2.63 -6.78
N ASP A 69 -4.61 1.60 -7.06
CA ASP A 69 -5.58 1.01 -6.16
C ASP A 69 -5.17 -0.42 -5.76
N LEU A 70 -5.34 -0.74 -4.48
CA LEU A 70 -5.16 -2.08 -3.94
C LEU A 70 -6.36 -2.43 -3.08
N SER A 71 -6.79 -3.69 -3.14
CA SER A 71 -7.88 -4.20 -2.31
C SER A 71 -7.33 -5.17 -1.27
N ARG A 72 -7.98 -5.29 -0.11
CA ARG A 72 -7.64 -6.31 0.89
C ARG A 72 -7.47 -7.70 0.27
N ASP A 73 -8.36 -8.09 -0.64
CA ASP A 73 -8.31 -9.41 -1.28
C ASP A 73 -6.99 -9.65 -2.02
N MET A 74 -6.44 -8.62 -2.68
CA MET A 74 -5.13 -8.72 -3.35
C MET A 74 -3.97 -8.86 -2.36
N LEU A 75 -4.08 -8.22 -1.17
CA LEU A 75 -3.08 -8.33 -0.12
C LEU A 75 -3.09 -9.71 0.55
N GLU A 76 -4.27 -10.29 0.73
CA GLU A 76 -4.47 -11.60 1.36
C GLU A 76 -4.18 -12.76 0.41
N ASN A 77 -4.48 -12.60 -0.89
CA ASN A 77 -4.30 -13.62 -1.93
C ASN A 77 -3.24 -13.22 -2.96
N SER A 78 -2.08 -12.73 -2.51
CA SER A 78 -0.99 -12.30 -3.41
C SER A 78 -0.49 -13.40 -4.36
N GLU A 79 -0.59 -14.68 -3.99
CA GLU A 79 -0.25 -15.82 -4.88
C GLU A 79 -1.32 -16.13 -5.93
N SER A 80 -2.58 -15.72 -5.74
CA SER A 80 -3.66 -15.98 -6.70
C SER A 80 -3.81 -14.85 -7.73
N TYR A 81 -3.27 -13.67 -7.45
CA TYR A 81 -3.27 -12.52 -8.36
C TYR A 81 -1.85 -12.12 -8.73
N PRO A 82 -1.21 -12.80 -9.71
CA PRO A 82 0.02 -12.30 -10.28
C PRO A 82 -0.28 -10.99 -11.02
N LEU A 83 -0.04 -9.86 -10.34
CA LEU A 83 -0.20 -8.50 -10.88
C LEU A 83 0.89 -8.15 -11.91
N VAL A 84 1.85 -9.05 -12.09
CA VAL A 84 2.78 -9.11 -13.21
C VAL A 84 2.33 -10.22 -14.17
N TRP A 85 1.89 -9.83 -15.36
CA TRP A 85 1.70 -10.78 -16.46
C TRP A 85 3.05 -11.42 -16.74
N LYS A 86 3.18 -12.74 -16.51
CA LYS A 86 4.35 -13.46 -17.00
C LYS A 86 4.16 -13.64 -18.50
N GLU A 87 4.85 -12.84 -19.31
CA GLU A 87 5.09 -13.24 -20.71
C GLU A 87 5.79 -14.61 -20.68
N GLY A 88 5.23 -15.56 -21.43
CA GLY A 88 5.79 -16.90 -21.60
C GLY A 88 7.00 -16.92 -22.52
#